data_AF-A0A8T0P636-F1
#
_entry.id   AF-A0A8T0P636-F1
#
_cell.length_a   1.000
_cell.length_b   1.000
_cell.length_c   1.000
_cell.angle_alpha   90.00
_cell.angle_beta   90.00
_cell.angle_gamma   90.00
#
_symmetry.space_group_name_H-M   'P 1'
#
loop_
_entity.id
_entity.type
_entity.pdbx_description
1 polymer ?
#
loop_
_entity_poly.entity_id
_entity_poly.type
_entity_poly.pdbx_seq_one_letter_code
_entity_poly.pdbx_strand_id
1 'polypeptide(L)'
;MNPFGLPITEETLKAMARYADRDITQVDCAREAMRLIHAEDKNLSALQHALDLKSSYGDGVSTMVLVYNATGNTVELVDEQKMDWSGYVYHEQPPTTFQNGQWVAFLHVHPKGQSIGCEAARVFRSQNVNGDVRDFMVAWSLPWSATPNSAYAEIREKDHFPPYWGYIKGLLEEAGRMSGDEDEYMESTASVGGYTTSEFVVVLKHKFAPLPDEN
;
A
#
# COMPACT_ATOMS: atom_id res chain seq x y z
N MET A 1 5.53 -6.18 -13.99
CA MET A 1 5.03 -6.82 -12.78
C MET A 1 3.53 -7.03 -12.87
N ASN A 2 3.03 -8.18 -12.38
CA ASN A 2 1.60 -8.38 -12.13
C ASN A 2 1.35 -8.34 -10.61
N PRO A 3 0.15 -7.91 -10.17
CA PRO A 3 -0.25 -8.03 -8.77
C PRO A 3 -0.26 -9.49 -8.30
N PHE A 4 -0.08 -9.70 -7.00
CA PHE A 4 -0.05 -11.01 -6.35
C PHE A 4 -1.40 -11.35 -5.70
N GLY A 5 -1.82 -12.61 -5.87
CA GLY A 5 -3.11 -13.11 -5.37
C GLY A 5 -4.26 -12.91 -6.36
N LEU A 6 -5.30 -13.72 -6.18
CA LEU A 6 -6.51 -13.60 -6.97
C LEU A 6 -7.37 -12.41 -6.51
N PRO A 7 -7.99 -11.67 -7.44
CA PRO A 7 -8.98 -10.65 -7.11
C PRO A 7 -10.14 -11.22 -6.31
N ILE A 8 -10.62 -10.44 -5.34
CA ILE A 8 -11.84 -10.72 -4.58
C ILE A 8 -12.93 -9.79 -5.12
N THR A 9 -13.79 -10.36 -5.96
CA THR A 9 -14.89 -9.68 -6.65
C THR A 9 -16.25 -10.18 -6.16
N GLU A 10 -17.33 -9.54 -6.60
CA GLU A 10 -18.68 -10.02 -6.35
C GLU A 10 -18.87 -11.47 -6.81
N GLU A 11 -18.36 -11.85 -7.98
CA GLU A 11 -18.44 -13.22 -8.50
C GLU A 11 -17.75 -14.22 -7.58
N THR A 12 -16.57 -13.87 -7.03
CA THR A 12 -15.87 -14.74 -6.08
C THR A 12 -16.64 -14.90 -4.78
N LEU A 13 -17.32 -13.84 -4.32
CA LEU A 13 -18.15 -13.90 -3.13
C LEU A 13 -19.42 -14.73 -3.37
N LYS A 14 -20.08 -14.64 -4.54
CA LYS A 14 -21.27 -15.45 -4.89
C LYS A 14 -21.01 -16.96 -4.79
N ALA A 15 -19.76 -17.39 -5.01
CA ALA A 15 -19.36 -18.79 -4.87
C ALA A 15 -19.24 -19.25 -3.40
N MET A 16 -19.23 -18.34 -2.44
CA MET A 16 -19.13 -18.64 -1.01
C MET A 16 -20.52 -18.75 -0.39
N ALA A 17 -20.76 -19.82 0.37
CA ALA A 17 -22.06 -20.09 0.99
C ALA A 17 -22.61 -18.93 1.84
N ARG A 18 -21.73 -18.13 2.48
CA ARG A 18 -22.11 -16.99 3.34
C ARG A 18 -22.65 -15.76 2.58
N TYR A 19 -22.38 -15.69 1.28
CA TYR A 19 -22.86 -14.63 0.38
C TYR A 19 -23.83 -15.19 -0.68
N ALA A 20 -24.26 -16.44 -0.55
CA ALA A 20 -25.26 -17.03 -1.42
C ALA A 20 -26.60 -16.27 -1.28
N ASP A 21 -27.27 -16.06 -2.41
CA ASP A 21 -28.63 -15.51 -2.49
C ASP A 21 -28.85 -14.13 -1.84
N ARG A 22 -27.79 -13.33 -1.70
CA ARG A 22 -27.86 -11.93 -1.25
C ARG A 22 -27.15 -10.98 -2.22
N ASP A 23 -27.56 -9.73 -2.19
CA ASP A 23 -26.85 -8.66 -2.88
C ASP A 23 -25.48 -8.45 -2.22
N ILE A 24 -24.43 -8.45 -3.04
CA ILE A 24 -23.05 -8.25 -2.59
C ILE A 24 -22.67 -6.81 -2.86
N THR A 25 -22.12 -6.16 -1.84
CA THR A 25 -21.72 -4.76 -1.90
C THR A 25 -20.20 -4.62 -2.00
N GLN A 26 -19.71 -3.45 -2.40
CA GLN A 26 -18.28 -3.09 -2.31
C GLN A 26 -17.72 -3.32 -0.89
N VAL A 27 -18.52 -3.01 0.14
CA VAL A 27 -18.16 -3.21 1.56
C VAL A 27 -17.96 -4.70 1.87
N ASP A 28 -18.75 -5.57 1.26
CA ASP A 28 -18.58 -7.02 1.41
C ASP A 28 -17.29 -7.51 0.77
N CYS A 29 -16.97 -7.04 -0.44
CA CYS A 29 -15.70 -7.35 -1.10
C CYS A 29 -14.49 -6.83 -0.29
N ALA A 30 -14.57 -5.63 0.26
CA ALA A 30 -13.54 -5.05 1.13
C ALA A 30 -13.34 -5.87 2.41
N ARG A 31 -14.44 -6.26 3.06
CA ARG A 31 -14.41 -7.09 4.26
C ARG A 31 -13.76 -8.44 3.98
N GLU A 32 -14.17 -9.11 2.90
CA GLU A 32 -13.62 -10.42 2.55
C GLU A 32 -12.14 -10.34 2.15
N ALA A 33 -11.72 -9.24 1.49
CA ALA A 33 -10.31 -8.97 1.25
C ALA A 33 -9.51 -8.93 2.56
N MET A 34 -9.96 -8.17 3.55
CA MET A 34 -9.27 -8.13 4.84
C MET A 34 -9.22 -9.49 5.55
N ARG A 35 -10.29 -10.30 5.47
CA ARG A 35 -10.27 -11.67 6.04
C ARG A 35 -9.26 -12.58 5.33
N LEU A 36 -9.10 -12.39 4.03
CA LEU A 36 -8.26 -13.21 3.18
C LEU A 36 -6.90 -12.59 2.90
N ILE A 37 -6.45 -11.59 3.67
CA ILE A 37 -5.21 -10.84 3.40
C ILE A 37 -3.96 -11.74 3.27
N HIS A 38 -3.93 -12.86 4.01
CA HIS A 38 -2.88 -13.88 3.98
C HIS A 38 -3.27 -15.20 3.28
N ALA A 39 -4.47 -15.27 2.69
CA ALA A 39 -4.93 -16.49 2.05
C ALA A 39 -4.08 -16.84 0.82
N GLU A 40 -3.91 -18.15 0.56
CA GLU A 40 -3.20 -18.66 -0.62
C GLU A 40 -1.75 -18.14 -0.76
N ASP A 41 -1.08 -17.86 0.37
CA ASP A 41 0.32 -17.40 0.42
C ASP A 41 0.61 -16.14 -0.44
N LYS A 42 -0.42 -15.36 -0.80
CA LYS A 42 -0.25 -14.20 -1.70
C LYS A 42 0.62 -13.10 -1.12
N ASN A 43 0.56 -12.90 0.19
CA ASN A 43 1.45 -11.97 0.90
C ASN A 43 2.90 -12.50 0.91
N LEU A 44 3.09 -13.81 1.07
CA LEU A 44 4.42 -14.44 1.04
C LEU A 44 5.01 -14.36 -0.37
N SER A 45 4.20 -14.53 -1.41
CA SER A 45 4.62 -14.38 -2.81
C SER A 45 5.07 -12.95 -3.12
N ALA A 46 4.30 -11.95 -2.65
CA ALA A 46 4.66 -10.54 -2.79
C ALA A 46 5.97 -10.21 -2.04
N LEU A 47 6.11 -10.69 -0.80
CA LEU A 47 7.33 -10.51 -0.02
C LEU A 47 8.54 -11.21 -0.65
N GLN A 48 8.38 -12.45 -1.10
CA GLN A 48 9.45 -13.21 -1.75
C GLN A 48 9.95 -12.48 -2.99
N HIS A 49 9.04 -11.90 -3.79
CA HIS A 49 9.45 -11.10 -4.95
C HIS A 49 10.28 -9.87 -4.54
N ALA A 50 9.89 -9.13 -3.50
CA ALA A 50 10.67 -7.99 -3.00
C ALA A 50 12.03 -8.43 -2.43
N LEU A 51 12.09 -9.59 -1.78
CA LEU A 51 13.33 -10.21 -1.30
C LEU A 51 14.25 -10.62 -2.46
N ASP A 52 13.70 -11.14 -3.56
CA ASP A 52 14.47 -11.49 -4.75
C ASP A 52 15.06 -10.25 -5.41
N LEU A 53 14.28 -9.15 -5.51
CA LEU A 53 14.77 -7.85 -5.96
C LEU A 53 15.89 -7.34 -5.02
N LYS A 54 15.71 -7.46 -3.70
CA LYS A 54 16.74 -7.07 -2.72
C LYS A 54 18.01 -7.89 -2.85
N SER A 55 17.88 -9.19 -3.05
CA SER A 55 19.00 -10.10 -3.26
C SER A 55 19.78 -9.72 -4.52
N SER A 56 19.07 -9.38 -5.60
CA SER A 56 19.68 -8.86 -6.84
C SER A 56 20.34 -7.49 -6.66
N TYR A 57 19.80 -6.63 -5.80
CA TYR A 57 20.36 -5.31 -5.53
C TYR A 57 21.68 -5.39 -4.74
N GLY A 58 21.77 -6.32 -3.78
CA GLY A 58 22.95 -6.45 -2.91
C GLY A 58 22.94 -5.44 -1.76
N ASP A 59 24.12 -5.01 -1.32
CA ASP A 59 24.25 -4.17 -0.12
C ASP A 59 23.78 -2.74 -0.33
N GLY A 60 23.09 -2.19 0.67
CA GLY A 60 22.60 -0.82 0.65
C GLY A 60 21.32 -0.63 1.46
N VAL A 61 20.91 0.63 1.60
CA VAL A 61 19.61 1.00 2.18
C VAL A 61 18.51 0.80 1.15
N SER A 62 17.44 0.09 1.53
CA SER A 62 16.36 -0.24 0.60
C SER A 62 15.05 -0.53 1.30
N THR A 63 13.95 -0.16 0.66
CA THR A 63 12.59 -0.39 1.13
C THR A 63 11.91 -1.42 0.25
N MET A 64 11.48 -2.53 0.86
CA MET A 64 10.59 -3.49 0.23
C MET A 64 9.17 -2.99 0.43
N VAL A 65 8.60 -2.35 -0.60
CA VAL A 65 7.26 -1.77 -0.51
C VAL A 65 6.23 -2.84 -0.83
N LEU A 66 5.30 -3.09 0.09
CA LEU A 66 4.18 -4.02 -0.08
C LEU A 66 2.86 -3.26 0.15
N VAL A 67 1.95 -3.31 -0.81
CA VAL A 67 0.67 -2.58 -0.76
C VAL A 67 -0.47 -3.55 -0.98
N TYR A 68 -1.40 -3.61 -0.03
CA TYR A 68 -2.61 -4.41 -0.11
C TYR A 68 -3.83 -3.55 -0.44
N ASN A 69 -4.65 -4.02 -1.39
CA ASN A 69 -5.93 -3.38 -1.70
C ASN A 69 -7.08 -4.18 -1.07
N ALA A 70 -7.72 -3.58 -0.07
CA ALA A 70 -8.97 -4.00 0.54
C ALA A 70 -10.05 -2.90 0.44
N THR A 71 -10.02 -2.11 -0.62
CA THR A 71 -10.98 -1.01 -0.85
C THR A 71 -12.34 -1.49 -1.36
N GLY A 72 -12.46 -2.79 -1.69
CA GLY A 72 -13.62 -3.34 -2.38
C GLY A 72 -13.68 -2.95 -3.87
N ASN A 73 -12.72 -2.16 -4.37
CA ASN A 73 -12.66 -1.69 -5.75
C ASN A 73 -11.24 -1.86 -6.31
N THR A 74 -11.04 -1.54 -7.59
CA THR A 74 -9.71 -1.42 -8.19
C THR A 74 -9.00 -0.18 -7.66
N VAL A 75 -7.69 -0.31 -7.43
CA VAL A 75 -6.81 0.80 -7.08
C VAL A 75 -5.90 1.09 -8.26
N GLU A 76 -5.75 2.36 -8.58
CA GLU A 76 -4.81 2.90 -9.57
C GLU A 76 -3.59 3.51 -8.86
N LEU A 77 -2.38 3.23 -9.33
CA LEU A 77 -1.19 3.99 -8.96
C LEU A 77 -1.09 5.22 -9.86
N VAL A 78 -1.22 6.42 -9.30
CA VAL A 78 -1.26 7.67 -10.05
C VAL A 78 0.17 8.15 -10.33
N ASP A 79 0.72 7.78 -11.50
CA ASP A 79 2.14 8.01 -11.82
C ASP A 79 2.55 9.50 -11.83
N GLU A 80 1.59 10.39 -12.13
CA GLU A 80 1.78 11.85 -12.11
C GLU A 80 1.90 12.41 -10.68
N GLN A 81 1.46 11.63 -9.67
CA GLN A 81 1.47 12.00 -8.26
C GLN A 81 2.43 11.10 -7.45
N LYS A 82 3.71 11.15 -7.80
CA LYS A 82 4.78 10.49 -7.06
C LYS A 82 5.86 11.46 -6.67
N MET A 83 6.60 11.10 -5.63
CA MET A 83 7.79 11.82 -5.21
C MET A 83 8.89 10.83 -4.85
N ASP A 84 10.08 11.05 -5.39
CA ASP A 84 11.30 10.38 -4.97
C ASP A 84 12.25 11.46 -4.45
N TRP A 85 12.24 11.71 -3.13
CA TRP A 85 13.14 12.69 -2.52
C TRP A 85 14.58 12.20 -2.54
N SER A 86 14.78 10.89 -2.32
CA SER A 86 16.06 10.21 -2.47
C SER A 86 15.84 8.76 -2.87
N GLY A 87 16.67 8.25 -3.78
CA GLY A 87 16.54 6.87 -4.25
C GLY A 87 15.71 6.73 -5.52
N TYR A 88 15.42 5.49 -5.88
CA TYR A 88 14.69 5.15 -7.09
C TYR A 88 14.08 3.74 -7.00
N VAL A 89 13.07 3.46 -7.82
CA VAL A 89 12.51 2.10 -7.96
C VAL A 89 13.50 1.22 -8.73
N TYR A 90 13.90 0.11 -8.13
CA TYR A 90 14.90 -0.79 -8.68
C TYR A 90 14.29 -1.81 -9.65
N HIS A 91 14.82 -1.84 -10.89
CA HIS A 91 14.56 -2.80 -11.96
C HIS A 91 13.13 -2.87 -12.51
N GLU A 92 12.11 -2.95 -11.67
CA GLU A 92 10.75 -3.24 -12.07
C GLU A 92 9.76 -2.25 -11.46
N GLN A 93 9.03 -1.53 -12.31
CA GLN A 93 7.97 -0.63 -11.86
C GLN A 93 6.74 -1.44 -11.39
N PRO A 94 6.06 -0.99 -10.32
CA PRO A 94 4.80 -1.59 -9.91
C PRO A 94 3.74 -1.47 -11.01
N PRO A 95 2.73 -2.36 -11.05
CA PRO A 95 1.62 -2.24 -11.97
C PRO A 95 0.84 -0.95 -11.70
N THR A 96 0.29 -0.36 -12.77
CA THR A 96 -0.50 0.87 -12.67
C THR A 96 -1.88 0.65 -12.06
N THR A 97 -2.38 -0.59 -12.01
CA THR A 97 -3.65 -0.94 -11.37
C THR A 97 -3.60 -2.32 -10.73
N PHE A 98 -4.35 -2.50 -9.64
CA PHE A 98 -4.52 -3.80 -8.98
C PHE A 98 -5.87 -3.87 -8.26
N GLN A 99 -6.45 -5.07 -8.24
CA GLN A 99 -7.83 -5.29 -7.79
C GLN A 99 -7.92 -5.54 -6.29
N ASN A 100 -9.12 -5.38 -5.75
CA ASN A 100 -9.44 -5.74 -4.38
C ASN A 100 -8.99 -7.18 -4.10
N GLY A 101 -8.38 -7.42 -2.95
CA GLY A 101 -7.86 -8.72 -2.57
C GLY A 101 -6.41 -9.01 -2.96
N GLN A 102 -5.76 -8.14 -3.75
CA GLN A 102 -4.41 -8.34 -4.27
C GLN A 102 -3.34 -7.51 -3.56
N TRP A 103 -2.11 -7.99 -3.66
CA TRP A 103 -0.90 -7.31 -3.23
C TRP A 103 -0.10 -6.78 -4.41
N VAL A 104 0.61 -5.67 -4.21
CA VAL A 104 1.70 -5.21 -5.08
C VAL A 104 2.97 -5.15 -4.25
N ALA A 105 4.10 -5.53 -4.84
CA ALA A 105 5.38 -5.45 -4.15
C ALA A 105 6.51 -4.98 -5.09
N PHE A 106 7.28 -3.99 -4.68
CA PHE A 106 8.44 -3.50 -5.43
C PHE A 106 9.57 -3.06 -4.49
N LEU A 107 10.77 -2.84 -5.04
CA LEU A 107 11.92 -2.39 -4.28
C LEU A 107 12.25 -0.93 -4.60
N HIS A 108 12.38 -0.10 -3.58
CA HIS A 108 12.94 1.25 -3.67
C HIS A 108 14.29 1.28 -2.98
N VAL A 109 15.31 1.86 -3.62
CA VAL A 109 16.70 1.73 -3.16
C VAL A 109 17.39 3.08 -3.13
N HIS A 110 18.42 3.18 -2.29
CA HIS A 110 19.22 4.40 -2.22
C HIS A 110 20.01 4.66 -3.52
N PRO A 111 20.39 5.92 -3.80
CA PRO A 111 21.22 6.27 -4.94
C PRO A 111 22.61 5.62 -4.88
N LYS A 112 23.06 5.09 -6.01
CA LYS A 112 24.34 4.38 -6.12
C LYS A 112 25.52 5.26 -5.66
N GLY A 113 26.39 4.68 -4.83
CA GLY A 113 27.64 5.31 -4.40
C GLY A 113 27.47 6.49 -3.43
N GLN A 114 26.28 6.68 -2.86
CA GLN A 114 25.99 7.76 -1.93
C GLN A 114 25.59 7.22 -0.55
N SER A 115 26.11 7.84 0.51
CA SER A 115 25.75 7.57 1.91
C SER A 115 24.49 8.32 2.33
N ILE A 116 23.42 8.12 1.55
CA ILE A 116 22.09 8.66 1.81
C ILE A 116 21.07 7.52 1.81
N GLY A 117 19.94 7.76 2.44
CA GLY A 117 18.85 6.80 2.53
C GLY A 117 18.05 6.63 1.25
N CYS A 118 16.88 6.02 1.38
CA CYS A 118 15.85 6.03 0.34
C CYS A 118 14.51 6.48 0.91
N GLU A 119 13.90 7.45 0.23
CA GLU A 119 12.75 8.18 0.72
C GLU A 119 11.87 8.59 -0.44
N ALA A 120 10.59 8.21 -0.38
CA ALA A 120 9.66 8.45 -1.46
C ALA A 120 8.21 8.39 -0.99
N ALA A 121 7.32 8.89 -1.84
CA ALA A 121 5.88 8.83 -1.70
C ALA A 121 5.23 8.27 -2.98
N ARG A 122 4.13 7.55 -2.80
CA ARG A 122 3.27 7.07 -3.89
C ARG A 122 1.82 7.39 -3.56
N VAL A 123 1.04 7.73 -4.59
CA VAL A 123 -0.39 8.02 -4.47
C VAL A 123 -1.18 6.94 -5.19
N PHE A 124 -2.09 6.33 -4.44
CA PHE A 124 -3.00 5.31 -4.92
C PHE A 124 -4.42 5.88 -4.96
N ARG A 125 -5.17 5.65 -6.04
CA ARG A 125 -6.50 6.21 -6.24
C ARG A 125 -7.55 5.11 -6.30
N SER A 126 -8.65 5.32 -5.59
CA SER A 126 -9.84 4.47 -5.70
C SER A 126 -11.11 5.28 -5.44
N GLN A 127 -12.26 4.60 -5.43
CA GLN A 127 -13.56 5.19 -5.15
C GLN A 127 -14.23 4.47 -3.98
N ASN A 128 -14.90 5.23 -3.11
CA ASN A 128 -15.74 4.67 -2.05
C ASN A 128 -17.11 4.22 -2.59
N VAL A 129 -17.96 3.70 -1.71
CA VAL A 129 -19.34 3.23 -2.04
C VAL A 129 -20.25 4.30 -2.65
N ASN A 130 -19.97 5.58 -2.42
CA ASN A 130 -20.75 6.69 -2.99
C ASN A 130 -20.20 7.14 -4.36
N GLY A 131 -19.11 6.55 -4.83
CA GLY A 131 -18.40 6.97 -6.04
C GLY A 131 -17.45 8.15 -5.83
N ASP A 132 -17.22 8.59 -4.59
CA ASP A 132 -16.26 9.67 -4.34
C ASP A 132 -14.84 9.15 -4.56
N VAL A 133 -14.07 9.87 -5.36
CA VAL A 133 -12.66 9.56 -5.61
C VAL A 133 -11.81 9.97 -4.41
N ARG A 134 -10.94 9.07 -3.97
CA ARG A 134 -9.96 9.28 -2.89
C ARG A 134 -8.58 8.89 -3.36
N ASP A 135 -7.62 9.73 -2.98
CA ASP A 135 -6.19 9.52 -3.16
C ASP A 135 -5.60 9.15 -1.79
N PHE A 136 -4.99 7.97 -1.72
CA PHE A 136 -4.22 7.43 -0.62
C PHE A 136 -2.75 7.67 -0.86
N MET A 137 -2.16 8.64 -0.17
CA MET A 137 -0.72 8.87 -0.22
C MET A 137 -0.05 8.05 0.88
N VAL A 138 1.02 7.36 0.50
CA VAL A 138 1.88 6.65 1.44
C VAL A 138 3.33 7.01 1.17
N ALA A 139 4.09 7.22 2.23
CA ALA A 139 5.48 7.61 2.15
C ALA A 139 6.33 6.85 3.17
N TRP A 140 7.59 6.65 2.81
CA TRP A 140 8.58 5.96 3.63
C TRP A 140 9.88 6.75 3.68
N SER A 141 10.57 6.66 4.81
CA SER A 141 11.94 7.13 4.95
C SER A 141 12.80 6.07 5.63
N LEU A 142 13.85 5.63 4.95
CA LEU A 142 14.91 4.81 5.52
C LEU A 142 16.21 5.60 5.41
N PRO A 143 16.66 6.29 6.46
CA PRO A 143 17.88 7.09 6.43
C PRO A 143 19.15 6.21 6.46
N TRP A 144 20.27 6.76 6.00
CA TRP A 144 21.59 6.12 6.14
C TRP A 144 22.16 6.23 7.56
N SER A 145 21.75 7.26 8.30
CA SER A 145 22.20 7.54 9.67
C SER A 145 21.50 6.65 10.69
N ALA A 146 21.82 6.85 11.98
CA ALA A 146 21.13 6.20 13.09
C ALA A 146 19.70 6.73 13.35
N THR A 147 19.20 7.65 12.51
CA THR A 147 17.83 8.14 12.61
C THR A 147 16.85 6.97 12.39
N PRO A 148 15.77 6.85 13.17
CA PRO A 148 14.78 5.81 12.95
C PRO A 148 14.10 5.92 11.58
N ASN A 149 13.74 4.78 11.01
CA ASN A 149 12.85 4.73 9.84
C ASN A 149 11.48 5.31 10.17
N SER A 150 10.82 5.91 9.18
CA SER A 150 9.46 6.43 9.32
C SER A 150 8.53 6.00 8.18
N ALA A 151 7.24 5.95 8.50
CA ALA A 151 6.15 5.58 7.61
C ALA A 151 5.01 6.59 7.78
N TYR A 152 4.56 7.18 6.68
CA TYR A 152 3.46 8.16 6.67
C TYR A 152 2.35 7.73 5.71
N ALA A 153 1.09 7.95 6.09
CA ALA A 153 -0.09 7.71 5.27
C ALA A 153 -1.09 8.85 5.44
N GLU A 154 -1.76 9.25 4.36
CA GLU A 154 -2.75 10.32 4.35
C GLU A 154 -3.80 10.07 3.25
N ILE A 155 -5.08 10.35 3.53
CA ILE A 155 -6.19 10.21 2.56
C ILE A 155 -6.76 11.57 2.24
N ARG A 156 -6.78 11.95 0.97
CA ARG A 156 -7.36 13.22 0.52
C ARG A 156 -8.18 13.05 -0.75
N GLU A 157 -8.79 14.13 -1.18
CA GLU A 157 -9.49 14.21 -2.44
C GLU A 157 -8.53 14.03 -3.62
N LYS A 158 -9.12 13.76 -4.78
CA LYS A 158 -8.42 13.62 -6.06
C LYS A 158 -7.45 14.80 -6.31
N ASP A 159 -6.20 14.48 -6.63
CA ASP A 159 -5.16 15.43 -7.06
C ASP A 159 -4.69 16.40 -5.95
N HIS A 160 -4.87 16.03 -4.68
CA HIS A 160 -4.52 16.87 -3.54
C HIS A 160 -3.01 17.06 -3.35
N PHE A 161 -2.19 16.02 -3.51
CA PHE A 161 -0.82 15.97 -2.98
C PHE A 161 0.29 16.76 -3.72
N PRO A 162 0.27 16.94 -5.05
CA PRO A 162 1.38 17.55 -5.80
C PRO A 162 1.92 18.89 -5.26
N PRO A 163 1.11 19.85 -4.79
CA PRO A 163 1.63 21.11 -4.24
C PRO A 163 2.22 20.98 -2.83
N TYR A 164 2.04 19.85 -2.14
CA TYR A 164 2.36 19.70 -0.71
C TYR A 164 3.56 18.79 -0.41
N TRP A 165 4.35 18.36 -1.41
CA TRP A 165 5.46 17.44 -1.17
C TRP A 165 6.49 17.90 -0.12
N GLY A 166 6.76 19.20 -0.02
CA GLY A 166 7.64 19.73 1.02
C GLY A 166 7.04 19.66 2.43
N TYR A 167 5.72 19.86 2.54
CA TYR A 167 4.99 19.72 3.80
C TYR A 167 4.90 18.24 4.23
N ILE A 168 4.54 17.36 3.30
CA ILE A 168 4.48 15.90 3.51
C ILE A 168 5.83 15.35 3.94
N LYS A 169 6.93 15.89 3.38
CA LYS A 169 8.28 15.51 3.79
C LYS A 169 8.53 15.80 5.28
N GLY A 170 8.14 16.97 5.77
CA GLY A 170 8.24 17.30 7.20
C GLY A 170 7.39 16.37 8.07
N LEU A 171 6.15 16.08 7.65
CA LEU A 171 5.30 15.12 8.35
C LEU A 171 5.90 13.72 8.41
N LEU A 172 6.51 13.26 7.31
CA LEU A 172 7.21 11.98 7.26
C LEU A 172 8.43 11.93 8.19
N GLU A 173 9.19 13.01 8.30
CA GLU A 173 10.36 13.10 9.20
C GLU A 173 9.96 13.08 10.68
N GLU A 174 8.80 13.65 11.02
CA GLU A 174 8.24 13.63 12.37
C GLU A 174 7.45 12.34 12.68
N ALA A 175 7.07 11.59 11.65
CA ALA A 175 6.32 10.35 11.80
C ALA A 175 7.16 9.25 12.48
N GLY A 176 6.46 8.35 13.16
CA GLY A 176 7.06 7.11 13.66
C GLY A 176 7.16 6.03 12.57
N ARG A 177 7.43 4.81 13.03
CA ARG A 177 7.45 3.61 12.16
C ARG A 177 6.07 3.16 11.67
N MET A 178 5.02 3.83 12.10
CA MET A 178 3.66 3.50 11.74
C MET A 178 2.80 4.75 11.78
N SER A 179 1.87 4.83 10.85
CA SER A 179 0.86 5.88 10.75
C SER A 179 -0.38 5.32 10.06
N GLY A 180 -1.46 6.08 10.15
CA GLY A 180 -2.66 5.83 9.38
C GLY A 180 -3.48 7.10 9.30
N ASP A 181 -4.40 7.11 8.34
CA ASP A 181 -5.37 8.18 8.17
C ASP A 181 -6.70 7.58 7.71
N GLU A 182 -7.78 8.27 8.02
CA GLU A 182 -9.13 7.79 7.75
C GLU A 182 -10.11 8.93 7.45
N ASP A 183 -11.10 8.63 6.60
CA ASP A 183 -12.30 9.44 6.44
C ASP A 183 -13.55 8.64 6.85
N GLU A 184 -14.74 9.08 6.45
CA GLU A 184 -15.99 8.37 6.77
C GLU A 184 -16.06 6.94 6.20
N TYR A 185 -15.42 6.67 5.05
CA TYR A 185 -15.58 5.43 4.29
C TYR A 185 -14.28 4.65 4.10
N MET A 186 -13.13 5.32 4.12
CA MET A 186 -11.84 4.75 3.75
C MET A 186 -10.83 4.92 4.90
N GLU A 187 -9.88 4.01 4.96
CA GLU A 187 -8.78 4.03 5.90
C GLU A 187 -7.51 3.52 5.21
N SER A 188 -6.37 4.07 5.61
CA SER A 188 -5.06 3.59 5.19
C SER A 188 -4.15 3.46 6.39
N THR A 189 -3.34 2.42 6.38
CA THR A 189 -2.27 2.23 7.36
C THR A 189 -0.96 1.99 6.63
N ALA A 190 0.12 2.53 7.18
CA ALA A 190 1.46 2.33 6.69
C ALA A 190 2.37 1.99 7.87
N SER A 191 3.25 1.02 7.68
CA SER A 191 4.23 0.60 8.69
C SER A 191 5.56 0.26 8.06
N VAL A 192 6.66 0.50 8.77
CA VAL A 192 8.02 0.19 8.30
C VAL A 192 8.83 -0.54 9.37
N GLY A 193 9.64 -1.50 8.92
CA GLY A 193 10.65 -2.16 9.75
C GLY A 193 11.74 -1.21 10.28
N GLY A 194 12.57 -1.71 11.19
CA GLY A 194 13.59 -0.91 11.89
C GLY A 194 15.02 -1.06 11.38
N TYR A 195 15.24 -1.74 10.25
CA TYR A 195 16.57 -2.04 9.70
C TYR A 195 16.87 -1.23 8.44
N THR A 196 18.14 -1.25 8.00
CA THR A 196 18.62 -0.58 6.78
C THR A 196 17.95 -1.11 5.51
N THR A 197 17.54 -2.38 5.55
CA THR A 197 16.58 -2.94 4.61
C THR A 197 15.32 -3.29 5.38
N SER A 198 14.19 -2.69 5.01
CA SER A 198 12.94 -2.92 5.75
C SER A 198 11.75 -3.10 4.82
N GLU A 199 10.84 -3.94 5.27
CA GLU A 199 9.47 -4.01 4.75
C GLU A 199 8.75 -2.71 5.08
N PHE A 200 8.11 -2.11 4.08
CA PHE A 200 7.14 -1.04 4.20
C PHE A 200 5.79 -1.60 3.77
N VAL A 201 4.92 -1.86 4.73
CA VAL A 201 3.63 -2.53 4.51
C VAL A 201 2.51 -1.52 4.62
N VAL A 202 1.69 -1.48 3.58
CA VAL A 202 0.54 -0.60 3.44
C VAL A 202 -0.73 -1.42 3.25
N VAL A 203 -1.79 -1.03 3.95
CA VAL A 203 -3.13 -1.56 3.73
C VAL A 203 -4.05 -0.39 3.39
N LEU A 204 -4.63 -0.41 2.19
CA LEU A 204 -5.67 0.51 1.75
C LEU A 204 -7.01 -0.19 1.90
N LYS A 205 -7.95 0.35 2.68
CA LYS A 205 -9.22 -0.35 2.92
C LYS A 205 -10.44 0.55 2.93
N HIS A 206 -11.57 -0.03 2.55
CA HIS A 206 -12.87 0.53 2.88
C HIS A 206 -13.22 0.12 4.31
N LYS A 207 -13.81 1.02 5.08
CA LYS A 207 -14.32 0.76 6.42
C LYS A 207 -15.54 -0.16 6.34
N PHE A 208 -15.65 -1.07 7.27
CA PHE A 208 -16.77 -1.99 7.38
C PHE A 208 -17.02 -2.34 8.84
N ALA A 209 -18.28 -2.56 9.19
CA ALA A 209 -18.64 -3.20 10.44
C ALA A 209 -18.36 -4.72 10.36
N PRO A 210 -18.11 -5.38 11.50
CA PRO A 210 -18.18 -6.84 11.62
C PRO A 210 -19.52 -7.36 11.08
N LEU A 211 -19.56 -8.63 10.65
CA LEU A 211 -20.85 -9.24 10.31
C LEU A 211 -21.71 -9.39 11.57
N PRO A 212 -23.05 -9.34 11.46
CA PRO A 212 -23.96 -9.44 12.61
C PRO A 212 -23.74 -10.70 13.47
N ASP A 213 -23.27 -11.79 12.86
CA ASP A 213 -23.03 -13.08 13.52
C ASP A 213 -21.63 -13.19 14.16
N GLU A 214 -20.85 -12.10 14.18
CA GLU A 214 -19.47 -12.06 14.69
C GLU A 214 -19.28 -11.12 15.89
N ASN A 215 -20.38 -10.69 16.51
CA ASN A 215 -20.42 -9.93 17.77
C ASN A 215 -20.84 -10.80 18.96
#